data_AF-A0A8I2ZWL2-F1
#
_entry.id   AF-A0A8I2ZWL2-F1
#
_cell.length_a   1.000
_cell.length_b   1.000
_cell.length_c   1.000
_cell.angle_alpha   90.00
_cell.angle_beta   90.00
_cell.angle_gamma   90.00
#
_symmetry.space_group_name_H-M   'P 1'
#
loop_
_entity.id
_entity.type
_entity.pdbx_description
1 polymer ?
#
loop_
_entity_poly.entity_id
_entity_poly.type
_entity_poly.pdbx_seq_one_letter_code
_entity_poly.pdbx_strand_id
1 'polypeptide(L)'
;MHLTVRDPHSDALIAFCATYTTYPSTLTSNLLGSLALLLVHPDHRRRGIGTALHDVALAQLRRTPGVEALLLGSAFPRLLAGVPIDAGSKDWFAERGWRDSGPASEVSDWTVSFDGAPPHSSPVVPGLDFRPCDEGDLGRVVAFAEQGDGGMRQGKRSGYGEQFSRLEGTTHVEDVMVGYQGRDVVAAAVLYVPRDGSPAAGDVPWARTLGEDVGGLTCVCVTSEKGRSSPVSASHPTTRRKSADGPPEATSGVDTVLLVSLMGACMDRLAQRGMKHMYVDGLRGGDESMQKLGKSPSPLSFLSSLMADGGN
;
A
#
# COMPACT_ATOMS: atom_id res chain seq x y z
N MET A 1 -12.77 -9.41 -11.11
CA MET A 1 -14.02 -10.23 -11.13
C MET A 1 -14.56 -10.26 -9.71
N HIS A 2 -15.87 -10.14 -9.53
CA HIS A 2 -16.47 -10.14 -8.19
C HIS A 2 -17.57 -11.18 -8.12
N LEU A 3 -17.70 -11.82 -6.95
CA LEU A 3 -18.68 -12.87 -6.70
C LEU A 3 -19.67 -12.39 -5.65
N THR A 4 -20.93 -12.74 -5.85
CA THR A 4 -22.03 -12.46 -4.93
C THR A 4 -22.76 -13.75 -4.62
N VAL A 5 -23.30 -13.84 -3.41
CA VAL A 5 -24.25 -14.90 -3.03
C VAL A 5 -25.53 -14.22 -2.61
N ARG A 6 -26.65 -14.67 -3.18
CA ARG A 6 -27.98 -14.20 -2.83
C ARG A 6 -28.77 -15.27 -2.10
N ASP A 7 -29.60 -14.86 -1.16
CA ASP A 7 -30.55 -15.75 -0.51
C ASP A 7 -31.60 -16.20 -1.54
N PRO A 8 -31.84 -17.52 -1.70
CA PRO A 8 -32.70 -18.02 -2.76
C PRO A 8 -34.19 -17.70 -2.57
N HIS A 9 -34.62 -17.29 -1.37
CA HIS A 9 -36.02 -16.99 -1.08
C HIS A 9 -36.33 -15.50 -1.18
N SER A 10 -35.40 -14.66 -0.73
CA SER A 10 -35.57 -13.20 -0.64
C SER A 10 -34.80 -12.42 -1.70
N ASP A 11 -33.91 -13.07 -2.45
CA ASP A 11 -32.94 -12.46 -3.37
C ASP A 11 -31.97 -11.46 -2.70
N ALA A 12 -31.97 -11.39 -1.36
CA ALA A 12 -31.09 -10.51 -0.61
C ALA A 12 -29.61 -10.88 -0.81
N LEU A 13 -28.73 -9.88 -0.94
CA LEU A 13 -27.28 -10.10 -1.03
C LEU A 13 -26.74 -10.51 0.36
N ILE A 14 -26.27 -11.75 0.48
CA ILE A 14 -25.84 -12.32 1.77
C ILE A 14 -24.33 -12.58 1.86
N ALA A 15 -23.62 -12.55 0.74
CA ALA A 15 -22.15 -12.56 0.75
C ALA A 15 -21.58 -11.89 -0.50
N PHE A 16 -20.37 -11.36 -0.37
CA PHE A 16 -19.63 -10.69 -1.43
C PHE A 16 -18.15 -11.04 -1.35
N CYS A 17 -17.52 -11.24 -2.50
CA CYS A 17 -16.09 -11.47 -2.62
C CYS A 17 -15.53 -10.63 -3.76
N ALA A 18 -14.54 -9.79 -3.44
CA ALA A 18 -13.82 -8.99 -4.40
C ALA A 18 -12.49 -9.65 -4.78
N THR A 19 -12.24 -9.80 -6.09
CA THR A 19 -10.95 -10.25 -6.59
C THR A 19 -10.40 -9.33 -7.68
N TYR A 20 -9.08 -9.18 -7.69
CA TYR A 20 -8.34 -8.40 -8.69
C TYR A 20 -7.18 -9.22 -9.25
N THR A 21 -6.67 -8.78 -10.39
CA THR A 21 -5.42 -9.27 -10.95
C THR A 21 -4.57 -8.07 -11.30
N THR A 22 -3.33 -8.04 -10.84
CA THR A 22 -2.41 -6.92 -11.07
C THR A 22 -1.07 -7.42 -11.60
N TYR A 23 -0.39 -6.58 -12.38
CA TYR A 23 1.00 -6.80 -12.70
C TYR A 23 1.85 -6.40 -11.49
N PRO A 24 2.69 -7.30 -10.95
CA PRO A 24 3.54 -6.97 -9.81
C PRO A 24 4.74 -6.10 -10.21
N SER A 25 5.06 -6.01 -11.50
CA SER A 25 6.16 -5.25 -12.08
C SER A 25 5.84 -4.90 -13.54
N THR A 26 6.38 -3.79 -14.03
CA THR A 26 6.38 -3.43 -15.46
C THR A 26 7.34 -4.30 -16.29
N LEU A 27 8.24 -5.02 -15.63
CA LEU A 27 9.27 -5.86 -16.27
C LEU A 27 8.80 -7.29 -16.53
N THR A 28 7.64 -7.68 -16.00
CA THR A 28 7.12 -9.03 -16.08
C THR A 28 5.70 -9.06 -16.66
N SER A 29 5.33 -10.17 -17.27
CA SER A 29 4.00 -10.40 -17.81
C SER A 29 3.13 -11.28 -16.92
N ASN A 30 3.64 -11.70 -15.76
CA ASN A 30 2.87 -12.50 -14.80
C ASN A 30 1.94 -11.61 -13.97
N LEU A 31 0.85 -12.20 -13.51
CA LEU A 31 -0.19 -11.57 -12.72
C LEU A 31 -0.16 -12.10 -11.29
N LEU A 32 -0.44 -11.20 -10.36
CA LEU A 32 -0.81 -11.52 -8.99
C LEU A 32 -2.32 -11.55 -8.88
N GLY A 33 -2.89 -12.66 -8.42
CA GLY A 33 -4.31 -12.79 -8.13
C GLY A 33 -4.62 -12.38 -6.69
N SER A 34 -5.47 -11.39 -6.48
CA SER A 34 -5.83 -10.88 -5.16
C SER A 34 -7.21 -11.37 -4.73
N LEU A 35 -7.30 -11.95 -3.53
CA LEU A 35 -8.55 -12.07 -2.77
C LEU A 35 -8.66 -10.82 -1.88
N ALA A 36 -9.23 -9.76 -2.43
CA ALA A 36 -9.17 -8.42 -1.85
C ALA A 36 -10.11 -8.22 -0.66
N LEU A 37 -11.29 -8.83 -0.71
CA LEU A 37 -12.32 -8.72 0.32
C LEU A 37 -13.22 -9.96 0.27
N LEU A 38 -13.59 -10.49 1.43
CA LEU A 38 -14.61 -11.53 1.55
C LEU A 38 -15.50 -11.20 2.75
N LEU A 39 -16.79 -11.00 2.48
CA LEU A 39 -17.78 -10.66 3.47
C LEU A 39 -18.95 -11.63 3.40
N VAL A 40 -19.42 -12.05 4.57
CA VAL A 40 -20.66 -12.82 4.75
C VAL A 40 -21.52 -12.08 5.76
N HIS A 41 -22.79 -11.86 5.42
CA HIS A 41 -23.78 -11.23 6.28
C HIS A 41 -23.81 -11.94 7.64
N PRO A 42 -23.79 -11.21 8.78
CA PRO A 42 -23.70 -11.80 10.12
C PRO A 42 -24.67 -12.96 10.36
N ASP A 43 -25.95 -12.78 10.02
CA ASP A 43 -26.99 -13.80 10.20
C ASP A 43 -26.82 -15.06 9.33
N HIS A 44 -25.96 -14.99 8.32
CA HIS A 44 -25.66 -16.07 7.38
C HIS A 44 -24.26 -16.68 7.58
N ARG A 45 -23.51 -16.25 8.60
CA ARG A 45 -22.20 -16.82 8.96
C ARG A 45 -22.35 -18.25 9.50
N ARG A 46 -21.24 -18.99 9.57
CA ARG A 46 -21.17 -20.39 10.09
C ARG A 46 -22.00 -21.42 9.31
N ARG A 47 -22.47 -21.09 8.09
CA ARG A 47 -23.23 -21.98 7.20
C ARG A 47 -22.42 -22.50 5.99
N GLY A 48 -21.09 -22.38 6.04
CA GLY A 48 -20.20 -22.77 4.93
C GLY A 48 -20.14 -21.79 3.75
N ILE A 49 -20.96 -20.73 3.72
CA ILE A 49 -21.02 -19.75 2.62
C ILE A 49 -19.66 -19.11 2.36
N GLY A 50 -18.97 -18.63 3.40
CA GLY A 50 -17.64 -18.02 3.25
C GLY A 50 -16.60 -18.99 2.68
N THR A 51 -16.64 -20.26 3.08
CA THR A 51 -15.75 -21.30 2.55
C THR A 51 -16.03 -21.54 1.06
N ALA A 52 -17.29 -21.75 0.70
CA ALA A 52 -17.67 -21.99 -0.70
C ALA A 52 -17.29 -20.80 -1.59
N LEU A 53 -17.53 -19.57 -1.13
CA LEU A 53 -17.20 -18.36 -1.87
C LEU A 53 -15.68 -18.18 -2.03
N HIS A 54 -14.91 -18.45 -0.98
CA HIS A 54 -13.45 -18.47 -1.02
C HIS A 54 -12.92 -19.49 -2.04
N ASP A 55 -13.40 -20.73 -1.99
CA ASP A 55 -12.89 -21.81 -2.84
C ASP A 55 -13.20 -21.54 -4.31
N VAL A 56 -14.39 -21.03 -4.63
CA VAL A 56 -14.76 -20.60 -5.99
C VAL A 56 -13.86 -19.46 -6.46
N ALA A 57 -13.65 -18.43 -5.62
CA ALA A 57 -12.81 -17.29 -5.95
C ALA A 57 -11.36 -17.73 -6.26
N LEU A 58 -10.77 -18.58 -5.41
CA LEU A 58 -9.41 -19.08 -5.61
C LEU A 58 -9.30 -19.98 -6.83
N ALA A 59 -10.28 -20.86 -7.07
CA ALA A 59 -10.29 -21.72 -8.24
C ALA A 59 -10.41 -20.92 -9.55
N GLN A 60 -11.08 -19.77 -9.52
CA GLN A 60 -11.14 -18.88 -10.68
C GLN A 60 -9.84 -18.10 -10.85
N LEU A 61 -9.29 -17.50 -9.79
CA LEU A 61 -8.00 -16.78 -9.85
C LEU A 61 -6.88 -17.68 -10.40
N ARG A 62 -6.80 -18.94 -9.94
CA ARG A 62 -5.80 -19.91 -10.44
C ARG A 62 -6.00 -20.33 -11.89
N ARG A 63 -7.22 -20.19 -12.43
CA ARG A 63 -7.52 -20.49 -13.84
C ARG A 63 -7.32 -19.29 -14.75
N THR A 64 -7.19 -18.09 -14.21
CA THR A 64 -6.89 -16.89 -14.99
C THR A 64 -5.49 -17.02 -15.60
N PRO A 65 -5.34 -16.92 -16.94
CA PRO A 65 -4.04 -16.96 -17.59
C PRO A 65 -3.09 -15.91 -17.03
N GLY A 66 -1.83 -16.29 -16.80
CA GLY A 66 -0.80 -15.40 -16.27
C GLY A 66 -0.78 -15.27 -14.75
N VAL A 67 -1.80 -15.71 -14.01
CA VAL A 67 -1.77 -15.70 -12.54
C VAL A 67 -0.83 -16.77 -12.01
N GLU A 68 0.27 -16.36 -11.38
CA GLU A 68 1.30 -17.26 -10.84
C GLU A 68 1.33 -17.29 -9.31
N ALA A 69 0.77 -16.27 -8.68
CA ALA A 69 0.73 -16.13 -7.23
C ALA A 69 -0.62 -15.59 -6.76
N LEU A 70 -0.96 -15.89 -5.51
CA LEU A 70 -2.16 -15.37 -4.86
C LEU A 70 -1.79 -14.50 -3.65
N LEU A 71 -2.53 -13.41 -3.48
CA LEU A 71 -2.43 -12.48 -2.36
C LEU A 71 -3.75 -12.46 -1.59
N LEU A 72 -3.68 -12.49 -0.26
CA LEU A 72 -4.79 -12.15 0.62
C LEU A 72 -4.75 -10.65 0.90
N GLY A 73 -5.83 -9.95 0.58
CA GLY A 73 -5.79 -8.51 0.33
C GLY A 73 -5.47 -8.20 -1.13
N SER A 74 -5.22 -6.94 -1.42
CA SER A 74 -4.99 -6.43 -2.79
C SER A 74 -3.83 -5.46 -2.84
N ALA A 75 -3.02 -5.53 -3.90
CA ALA A 75 -1.98 -4.52 -4.16
C ALA A 75 -2.62 -3.21 -4.65
N PHE A 76 -3.35 -3.28 -5.77
CA PHE A 76 -4.09 -2.16 -6.36
C PHE A 76 -5.35 -2.67 -7.09
N PRO A 77 -6.51 -2.00 -6.97
CA PRO A 77 -6.81 -1.00 -5.95
C PRO A 77 -6.67 -1.61 -4.54
N ARG A 78 -6.18 -0.85 -3.54
CA ARG A 78 -5.97 -1.39 -2.18
C ARG A 78 -7.25 -1.27 -1.35
N LEU A 79 -8.15 -2.25 -1.47
CA LEU A 79 -9.29 -2.34 -0.56
C LEU A 79 -8.81 -2.66 0.86
N LEU A 80 -7.98 -3.70 1.00
CA LEU A 80 -7.34 -4.06 2.25
C LEU A 80 -5.91 -4.54 1.92
N ALA A 81 -4.93 -4.14 2.74
CA ALA A 81 -3.55 -4.62 2.62
C ALA A 81 -3.40 -6.10 3.01
N GLY A 82 -4.37 -6.64 3.75
CA GLY A 82 -4.39 -8.00 4.29
C GLY A 82 -5.60 -8.20 5.20
N VAL A 83 -5.49 -9.12 6.15
CA VAL A 83 -6.55 -9.34 7.15
C VAL A 83 -6.46 -8.24 8.22
N PRO A 84 -7.54 -7.49 8.49
CA PRO A 84 -7.54 -6.52 9.59
C PRO A 84 -7.35 -7.19 10.94
N ILE A 85 -6.52 -6.60 11.81
CA ILE A 85 -6.11 -7.17 13.10
C ILE A 85 -7.32 -7.49 13.98
N ASP A 86 -8.32 -6.61 14.02
CA ASP A 86 -9.49 -6.72 14.89
C ASP A 86 -10.66 -7.49 14.27
N ALA A 87 -10.48 -8.11 13.10
CA ALA A 87 -11.58 -8.78 12.39
C ALA A 87 -11.86 -10.22 12.86
N GLY A 88 -11.02 -10.81 13.72
CA GLY A 88 -11.18 -12.18 14.22
C GLY A 88 -11.13 -13.27 13.14
N SER A 89 -10.76 -12.94 11.89
CA SER A 89 -10.80 -13.84 10.73
C SER A 89 -9.44 -14.41 10.33
N LYS A 90 -8.37 -14.02 11.03
CA LYS A 90 -7.00 -14.45 10.74
C LYS A 90 -6.85 -15.98 10.77
N ASP A 91 -7.36 -16.61 11.83
CA ASP A 91 -7.29 -18.07 11.99
C ASP A 91 -8.12 -18.79 10.92
N TRP A 92 -9.27 -18.23 10.53
CA TRP A 92 -10.11 -18.78 9.47
C TRP A 92 -9.36 -18.85 8.13
N PHE A 93 -8.56 -17.83 7.80
CA PHE A 93 -7.69 -17.86 6.61
C PHE A 93 -6.49 -18.81 6.81
N ALA A 94 -5.90 -18.86 8.01
CA ALA A 94 -4.77 -19.74 8.30
C ALA A 94 -5.13 -21.23 8.13
N GLU A 95 -6.31 -21.64 8.61
CA GLU A 95 -6.88 -22.99 8.42
C GLU A 95 -7.05 -23.35 6.93
N ARG A 96 -7.10 -22.35 6.05
CA ARG A 96 -7.25 -22.50 4.58
C ARG A 96 -5.94 -22.36 3.82
N GLY A 97 -4.81 -22.39 4.54
CA GLY A 97 -3.47 -22.44 3.96
C GLY A 97 -2.86 -21.06 3.67
N TRP A 98 -3.51 -19.97 4.07
CA TRP A 98 -2.88 -18.66 4.07
C TRP A 98 -1.83 -18.59 5.18
N ARG A 99 -0.68 -17.98 4.87
CA ARG A 99 0.42 -17.84 5.83
C ARG A 99 0.54 -16.39 6.21
N ASP A 100 0.57 -16.14 7.52
CA ASP A 100 0.94 -14.84 8.04
C ASP A 100 2.41 -14.55 7.70
N SER A 101 2.67 -13.32 7.29
CA SER A 101 4.02 -12.81 7.02
C SER A 101 4.68 -12.22 8.27
N GLY A 102 4.03 -12.35 9.43
CA GLY A 102 4.53 -11.99 10.76
C GLY A 102 4.36 -10.51 11.11
N PRO A 103 4.69 -10.10 12.36
CA PRO A 103 4.49 -8.73 12.85
C PRO A 103 5.26 -7.66 12.04
N ALA A 104 6.44 -8.00 11.52
CA ALA A 104 7.21 -7.12 10.63
C ALA A 104 6.52 -6.88 9.26
N SER A 105 5.38 -7.53 9.04
CA SER A 105 4.50 -7.37 7.89
C SER A 105 3.17 -6.71 8.16
N GLU A 106 2.99 -6.18 9.36
CA GLU A 106 1.89 -5.27 9.65
C GLU A 106 1.99 -4.02 8.77
N VAL A 107 0.82 -3.60 8.31
CA VAL A 107 0.61 -2.49 7.41
C VAL A 107 -0.51 -1.67 8.01
N SER A 108 -0.27 -0.38 8.16
CA SER A 108 -1.19 0.55 8.82
C SER A 108 -1.61 1.63 7.85
N ASP A 109 -2.90 1.93 7.86
CA ASP A 109 -3.44 3.12 7.23
C ASP A 109 -3.43 4.27 8.23
N TRP A 110 -3.22 5.49 7.75
CA TRP A 110 -3.13 6.67 8.60
C TRP A 110 -4.00 7.80 8.11
N THR A 111 -4.54 8.58 9.03
CA THR A 111 -5.10 9.90 8.72
C THR A 111 -4.28 10.97 9.42
N VAL A 112 -3.73 11.90 8.63
CA VAL A 112 -2.87 12.97 9.10
C VAL A 112 -3.61 14.29 8.93
N SER A 113 -3.73 15.08 10.01
CA SER A 113 -4.25 16.45 9.95
C SER A 113 -3.11 17.47 9.90
N PHE A 114 -3.22 18.43 8.99
CA PHE A 114 -2.34 19.60 8.87
C PHE A 114 -3.14 20.91 8.71
N ASP A 115 -4.44 20.91 9.05
CA ASP A 115 -5.27 22.11 9.03
C ASP A 115 -4.69 23.21 9.93
N GLY A 116 -4.46 24.38 9.36
CA GLY A 116 -3.89 25.54 10.05
C GLY A 116 -2.43 25.38 10.51
N ALA A 117 -1.75 24.29 10.16
CA ALA A 117 -0.32 24.14 10.41
C ALA A 117 0.47 25.06 9.46
N PRO A 118 1.60 25.65 9.90
CA PRO A 118 2.53 26.28 8.97
C PRO A 118 3.03 25.21 7.97
N PRO A 119 3.50 25.62 6.77
CA PRO A 119 4.14 24.71 5.83
C PRO A 119 5.17 23.85 6.56
N HIS A 120 5.14 22.55 6.32
CA HIS A 120 6.01 21.62 7.01
C HIS A 120 7.45 21.93 6.57
N SER A 121 8.23 22.52 7.49
CA SER A 121 9.66 22.65 7.31
C SER A 121 10.26 21.23 7.34
N SER A 122 10.36 20.63 6.15
CA SER A 122 11.08 19.37 5.98
C SER A 122 12.48 19.55 6.58
N PRO A 123 13.03 18.53 7.27
CA PRO A 123 14.42 18.56 7.68
C PRO A 123 15.27 18.99 6.49
N VAL A 124 15.98 20.12 6.60
CA VAL A 124 16.85 20.59 5.53
C VAL A 124 18.05 19.67 5.48
N VAL A 125 17.94 18.61 4.68
CA VAL A 125 19.05 17.71 4.40
C VAL A 125 19.77 18.28 3.18
N PRO A 126 21.05 18.68 3.30
CA PRO A 126 21.78 19.26 2.18
C PRO A 126 21.75 18.36 0.93
N GLY A 127 21.29 18.93 -0.18
CA GLY A 127 21.20 18.24 -1.47
C GLY A 127 20.02 17.28 -1.62
N LEU A 128 19.11 17.21 -0.63
CA LEU A 128 17.81 16.55 -0.76
C LEU A 128 16.78 17.58 -1.20
N ASP A 129 16.09 17.32 -2.30
CA ASP A 129 15.04 18.18 -2.85
C ASP A 129 13.78 17.38 -3.13
N PHE A 130 12.61 17.94 -2.84
CA PHE A 130 11.31 17.34 -3.15
C PHE A 130 10.51 18.29 -4.04
N ARG A 131 10.04 17.78 -5.18
CA ARG A 131 9.28 18.56 -6.15
C ARG A 131 8.27 17.69 -6.90
N PRO A 132 7.16 18.28 -7.40
CA PRO A 132 6.25 17.55 -8.29
C PRO A 132 7.04 16.99 -9.46
N CYS A 133 6.70 15.76 -9.82
CA CYS A 133 7.25 15.04 -10.96
C CYS A 133 6.83 15.75 -12.25
N ASP A 134 7.75 15.83 -13.20
CA ASP A 134 7.50 16.22 -14.58
C ASP A 134 7.65 15.02 -15.53
N GLU A 135 7.37 15.22 -16.82
CA GLU A 135 7.52 14.16 -17.84
C GLU A 135 8.95 13.59 -17.93
N GLY A 136 9.97 14.40 -17.62
CA GLY A 136 11.38 13.98 -17.62
C GLY A 136 11.76 13.12 -16.40
N ASP A 137 10.99 13.20 -15.31
CA ASP A 137 11.21 12.44 -14.09
C ASP A 137 10.57 11.05 -14.14
N LEU A 138 9.40 10.91 -14.77
CA LEU A 138 8.52 9.76 -14.55
C LEU A 138 9.19 8.42 -14.86
N GLY A 139 9.92 8.31 -15.98
CA GLY A 139 10.65 7.09 -16.32
C GLY A 139 11.71 6.71 -15.28
N ARG A 140 12.30 7.70 -14.59
CA ARG A 140 13.28 7.51 -13.52
C ARG A 140 12.59 7.06 -12.22
N VAL A 141 11.40 7.59 -11.94
CA VAL A 141 10.57 7.16 -10.80
C VAL A 141 10.09 5.72 -10.99
N VAL A 142 9.64 5.35 -12.20
CA VAL A 142 9.28 3.97 -12.53
C VAL A 142 10.49 3.06 -12.34
N ALA A 143 11.64 3.40 -12.91
CA ALA A 143 12.87 2.62 -12.73
C ALA A 143 13.27 2.49 -11.25
N PHE A 144 13.16 3.57 -10.47
CA PHE A 144 13.40 3.56 -9.03
C PHE A 144 12.46 2.62 -8.28
N ALA A 145 11.17 2.61 -8.62
CA ALA A 145 10.18 1.72 -8.02
C ALA A 145 10.42 0.24 -8.37
N GLU A 146 11.03 -0.04 -9.53
CA GLU A 146 11.36 -1.40 -9.99
C GLU A 146 12.73 -1.92 -9.47
N GLN A 147 13.68 -1.03 -9.17
CA GLN A 147 15.11 -1.35 -8.93
C GLN A 147 15.47 -2.15 -7.68
N GLY A 148 14.49 -2.61 -6.90
CA GLY A 148 14.71 -3.85 -6.15
C GLY A 148 15.67 -3.83 -4.94
N ASP A 149 16.22 -2.70 -4.49
CA ASP A 149 16.58 -2.55 -3.06
C ASP A 149 15.32 -2.53 -2.16
N GLY A 150 14.14 -2.44 -2.79
CA GLY A 150 12.83 -2.84 -2.28
C GLY A 150 12.26 -4.13 -2.90
N GLY A 151 13.10 -5.01 -3.48
CA GLY A 151 12.71 -6.13 -4.34
C GLY A 151 13.14 -7.51 -3.84
N MET A 152 12.15 -8.41 -3.79
CA MET A 152 12.28 -9.87 -3.82
C MET A 152 13.27 -10.56 -2.85
N ARG A 153 13.05 -10.36 -1.56
CA ARG A 153 12.87 -11.52 -0.65
C ARG A 153 11.55 -11.35 0.08
N GLN A 154 10.51 -12.01 -0.43
CA GLN A 154 9.12 -12.03 0.10
C GLN A 154 8.39 -10.67 0.14
N GLY A 155 7.53 -10.42 -0.86
CA GLY A 155 6.25 -9.72 -0.66
C GLY A 155 6.22 -8.24 -0.26
N LYS A 156 7.32 -7.47 -0.31
CA LYS A 156 7.34 -6.15 0.36
C LYS A 156 6.78 -4.96 -0.44
N ARG A 157 6.86 -4.89 -1.78
CA ARG A 157 6.30 -3.77 -2.60
C ARG A 157 6.01 -4.20 -4.06
N SER A 158 4.81 -4.73 -4.34
CA SER A 158 4.42 -5.15 -5.71
C SER A 158 3.50 -4.13 -6.38
N GLY A 159 3.71 -3.89 -7.68
CA GLY A 159 2.82 -3.07 -8.53
C GLY A 159 3.05 -1.56 -8.51
N TYR A 160 4.06 -1.04 -7.78
CA TYR A 160 4.31 0.40 -7.68
C TYR A 160 4.78 1.00 -9.00
N GLY A 161 5.74 0.36 -9.68
CA GLY A 161 6.18 0.82 -11.00
C GLY A 161 5.03 0.87 -12.00
N GLU A 162 4.10 -0.09 -11.94
CA GLU A 162 2.90 -0.08 -12.76
C GLU A 162 1.98 1.09 -12.39
N GLN A 163 1.77 1.39 -11.10
CA GLN A 163 0.98 2.57 -10.69
C GLN A 163 1.58 3.88 -11.19
N PHE A 164 2.90 4.07 -11.06
CA PHE A 164 3.56 5.26 -11.59
C PHE A 164 3.41 5.34 -13.12
N SER A 165 3.56 4.22 -13.82
CA SER A 165 3.42 4.18 -15.29
C SER A 165 2.03 4.55 -15.79
N ARG A 166 0.96 4.33 -15.00
CA ARG A 166 -0.42 4.73 -15.37
C ARG A 166 -0.59 6.24 -15.52
N LEU A 167 0.31 7.03 -14.93
CA LEU A 167 0.29 8.49 -15.02
C LEU A 167 1.00 9.00 -16.28
N GLU A 168 1.73 8.15 -17.00
CA GLU A 168 2.43 8.52 -18.22
C GLU A 168 1.45 9.03 -19.29
N GLY A 169 1.75 10.20 -19.86
CA GLY A 169 0.89 10.85 -20.85
C GLY A 169 -0.43 11.42 -20.31
N THR A 170 -0.65 11.38 -19.00
CA THR A 170 -1.80 12.03 -18.35
C THR A 170 -1.45 13.46 -17.90
N THR A 171 -2.46 14.27 -17.64
CA THR A 171 -2.27 15.59 -16.99
C THR A 171 -1.92 15.49 -15.50
N HIS A 172 -1.81 14.28 -14.95
CA HIS A 172 -1.68 13.97 -13.53
C HIS A 172 -0.26 13.52 -13.13
N VAL A 173 0.74 13.67 -14.00
CA VAL A 173 2.14 13.36 -13.65
C VAL A 173 2.59 14.16 -12.41
N GLU A 174 2.11 15.40 -12.27
CA GLU A 174 2.41 16.27 -11.12
C GLU A 174 1.79 15.81 -9.79
N ASP A 175 0.96 14.77 -9.80
CA ASP A 175 0.47 14.11 -8.58
C ASP A 175 1.55 13.22 -7.97
N VAL A 176 2.60 12.87 -8.72
CA VAL A 176 3.77 12.20 -8.17
C VAL A 176 4.65 13.22 -7.47
N MET A 177 4.89 13.00 -6.18
CA MET A 177 5.93 13.69 -5.43
C MET A 177 7.23 12.91 -5.57
N VAL A 178 8.30 13.53 -6.09
CA VAL A 178 9.61 12.90 -6.24
C VAL A 178 10.66 13.61 -5.38
N GLY A 179 11.51 12.82 -4.73
CA GLY A 179 12.65 13.26 -3.93
C GLY A 179 13.98 12.91 -4.59
N TYR A 180 14.85 13.89 -4.74
CA TYR A 180 16.17 13.76 -5.35
C TYR A 180 17.29 13.99 -4.34
N GLN A 181 18.34 13.17 -4.42
CA GLN A 181 19.63 13.49 -3.83
C GLN A 181 20.67 13.69 -4.93
N GLY A 182 21.04 14.95 -5.18
CA GLY A 182 21.83 15.31 -6.36
C GLY A 182 21.06 14.95 -7.62
N ARG A 183 21.50 13.91 -8.36
CA ARG A 183 20.75 13.42 -9.52
C ARG A 183 19.89 12.22 -9.21
N ASP A 184 20.09 11.51 -8.12
CA ASP A 184 19.46 10.19 -7.93
C ASP A 184 18.09 10.31 -7.29
N VAL A 185 17.10 9.57 -7.81
CA VAL A 185 15.78 9.45 -7.17
C VAL A 185 15.97 8.64 -5.89
N VAL A 186 15.58 9.21 -4.76
CA VAL A 186 15.72 8.58 -3.43
C VAL A 186 14.39 8.38 -2.72
N ALA A 187 13.32 8.99 -3.23
CA ALA A 187 11.98 8.89 -2.68
C ALA A 187 10.93 9.21 -3.74
N ALA A 188 9.75 8.56 -3.67
CA ALA A 188 8.59 8.95 -4.45
C ALA A 188 7.28 8.51 -3.78
N ALA A 189 6.18 9.20 -4.10
CA ALA A 189 4.82 8.80 -3.75
C ALA A 189 3.80 9.39 -4.74
N VAL A 190 2.60 8.83 -4.76
CA VAL A 190 1.48 9.32 -5.58
C VAL A 190 0.45 9.98 -4.66
N LEU A 191 0.08 11.22 -4.99
CA LEU A 191 -0.99 11.96 -4.34
C LEU A 191 -2.34 11.64 -4.98
N TYR A 192 -3.37 11.67 -4.16
CA TYR A 192 -4.76 11.68 -4.59
C TYR A 192 -5.40 12.98 -4.11
N VAL A 193 -6.10 13.68 -5.02
CA VAL A 193 -6.96 14.81 -4.68
C VAL A 193 -8.39 14.48 -5.10
N PRO A 194 -9.39 14.71 -4.24
CA PRO A 194 -10.77 14.40 -4.59
C PRO A 194 -11.26 15.12 -5.84
N ARG A 195 -11.92 14.36 -6.73
CA ARG A 195 -12.66 14.85 -7.90
C ARG A 195 -11.82 15.59 -8.96
N ASP A 196 -10.50 15.38 -8.98
CA ASP A 196 -9.61 15.95 -10.00
C ASP A 196 -9.49 15.09 -11.28
N GLY A 197 -9.96 13.84 -11.23
CA GLY A 197 -9.89 12.89 -12.35
C GLY A 197 -8.63 12.01 -12.37
N SER A 198 -7.77 12.12 -11.35
CA SER A 198 -6.52 11.37 -11.25
C SER A 198 -6.76 9.86 -11.20
N PRO A 199 -5.97 9.05 -11.93
CA PRO A 199 -6.01 7.58 -11.82
C PRO A 199 -5.82 7.07 -10.39
N ALA A 200 -5.11 7.82 -9.55
CA ALA A 200 -4.87 7.50 -8.13
C ALA A 200 -6.16 7.34 -7.31
N ALA A 201 -7.28 7.93 -7.77
CA ALA A 201 -8.59 7.78 -7.12
C ALA A 201 -9.06 6.32 -7.04
N GLY A 202 -8.65 5.48 -8.00
CA GLY A 202 -8.94 4.05 -7.97
C GLY A 202 -8.15 3.31 -6.89
N ASP A 203 -6.93 3.76 -6.62
CA ASP A 203 -5.96 3.06 -5.77
C ASP A 203 -6.14 3.32 -4.28
N VAL A 204 -6.70 4.49 -3.94
CA VAL A 204 -6.89 4.96 -2.56
C VAL A 204 -8.39 5.11 -2.24
N PRO A 205 -9.16 4.00 -2.24
CA PRO A 205 -10.62 4.05 -2.24
C PRO A 205 -11.22 4.63 -0.95
N TRP A 206 -10.47 4.63 0.15
CA TRP A 206 -10.93 5.07 1.47
C TRP A 206 -10.78 6.57 1.71
N ALA A 207 -9.81 7.25 1.08
CA ALA A 207 -9.59 8.68 1.28
C ALA A 207 -10.86 9.51 1.03
N ARG A 208 -11.55 9.23 -0.08
CA ARG A 208 -12.83 9.89 -0.45
C ARG A 208 -13.98 9.66 0.53
N THR A 209 -13.88 8.65 1.39
CA THR A 209 -14.94 8.32 2.37
C THR A 209 -14.79 9.10 3.67
N LEU A 210 -13.63 9.70 3.91
CA LEU A 210 -13.30 10.41 5.14
C LEU A 210 -13.71 11.89 5.12
N GLY A 211 -13.81 12.49 3.93
CA GLY A 211 -14.21 13.89 3.76
C GLY A 211 -13.82 14.44 2.39
N GLU A 212 -14.40 15.58 2.00
CA GLU A 212 -14.03 16.28 0.76
C GLU A 212 -12.72 17.06 0.88
N ASP A 213 -12.27 17.32 2.10
CA ASP A 213 -11.01 17.99 2.46
C ASP A 213 -9.86 17.01 2.77
N VAL A 214 -10.05 15.73 2.45
CA VAL A 214 -9.09 14.65 2.67
C VAL A 214 -8.45 14.24 1.35
N GLY A 215 -7.17 14.57 1.20
CA GLY A 215 -6.32 14.02 0.14
C GLY A 215 -5.84 12.61 0.47
N GLY A 216 -5.17 11.96 -0.48
CA GLY A 216 -4.61 10.62 -0.30
C GLY A 216 -3.13 10.57 -0.67
N LEU A 217 -2.45 9.56 -0.14
CA LEU A 217 -1.06 9.24 -0.41
C LEU A 217 -0.91 7.73 -0.56
N THR A 218 -0.37 7.27 -1.68
CA THR A 218 -0.06 5.85 -1.93
C THR A 218 1.30 5.71 -2.63
N CYS A 219 1.71 4.47 -2.89
CA CYS A 219 2.98 4.14 -3.55
C CYS A 219 4.23 4.75 -2.88
N VAL A 220 4.18 4.94 -1.55
CA VAL A 220 5.28 5.54 -0.79
C VAL A 220 6.52 4.66 -0.85
N CYS A 221 7.58 5.15 -1.49
CA CYS A 221 8.86 4.46 -1.64
C CYS A 221 10.02 5.38 -1.28
N VAL A 222 10.99 4.84 -0.55
CA VAL A 222 12.25 5.50 -0.17
C VAL A 222 13.40 4.50 -0.34
N THR A 223 14.57 5.00 -0.71
CA THR A 223 15.84 4.24 -0.72
C THR A 223 16.19 3.83 0.70
N SER A 224 16.55 2.55 0.90
CA SER A 224 17.11 2.08 2.16
C SER A 224 18.63 2.23 2.19
N GLU A 225 19.23 2.43 3.37
CA GLU A 225 20.69 2.51 3.56
C GLU A 225 21.48 1.37 2.89
N LYS A 226 20.92 0.15 2.78
CA LYS A 226 21.59 -0.98 2.12
C LYS A 226 21.87 -0.73 0.63
N GLY A 227 21.05 0.09 -0.03
CA GLY A 227 21.18 0.47 -1.43
C GLY A 227 22.15 1.63 -1.70
N ARG A 228 22.64 2.30 -0.64
CA ARG A 228 23.60 3.42 -0.77
C ARG A 228 25.05 2.96 -0.81
N SER A 229 25.33 1.66 -0.76
CA SER A 229 26.70 1.15 -0.88
C SER A 229 27.18 1.27 -2.34
N SER A 230 28.00 2.30 -2.57
CA SER A 230 28.70 2.58 -3.83
C SER A 230 29.47 1.35 -4.36
N PRO A 231 29.58 1.14 -5.68
CA PRO A 231 30.29 0.01 -6.27
C PRO A 231 31.80 0.24 -6.19
N VAL A 232 32.40 0.05 -5.02
CA VAL A 232 33.86 0.00 -4.90
C VAL A 232 34.25 -1.20 -4.03
N SER A 233 34.97 -2.11 -4.68
CA SER A 233 35.59 -3.34 -4.15
C SER A 233 34.69 -4.57 -4.10
N ALA A 234 34.56 -5.21 -5.28
CA ALA A 234 34.42 -6.66 -5.33
C ALA A 234 35.72 -7.30 -4.79
N SER A 235 35.67 -7.82 -3.56
CA SER A 235 36.62 -8.82 -3.10
C SER A 235 35.96 -9.83 -2.16
N HIS A 236 35.78 -11.03 -2.70
CA HIS A 236 35.53 -12.33 -2.06
C HIS A 236 34.19 -12.59 -1.33
N PRO A 237 33.40 -13.59 -1.78
CA PRO A 237 32.21 -14.03 -1.05
C PRO A 237 32.62 -14.97 0.09
N THR A 238 32.43 -14.56 1.34
CA THR A 238 32.36 -15.50 2.46
C THR A 238 30.89 -15.78 2.76
N THR A 239 30.49 -17.02 2.52
CA THR A 239 29.16 -17.54 2.77
C THR A 239 28.83 -17.50 4.27
N ARG A 240 27.97 -16.57 4.70
CA ARG A 240 27.32 -16.64 6.01
C ARG A 240 25.80 -16.76 5.79
N ARG A 241 25.28 -17.98 5.94
CA ARG A 241 23.83 -18.22 6.09
C ARG A 241 23.36 -17.44 7.32
N LYS A 242 22.55 -16.40 7.14
CA LYS A 242 21.79 -15.79 8.25
C LYS A 242 20.52 -16.60 8.48
N SER A 243 20.35 -17.05 9.71
CA SER A 243 19.16 -17.66 10.28
C SER A 243 17.97 -16.70 10.27
N ALA A 244 16.75 -17.25 10.19
CA ALA A 244 15.50 -16.52 9.98
C ALA A 244 14.91 -15.85 11.25
N ASP A 245 15.61 -15.88 12.40
CA ASP A 245 15.10 -15.39 13.69
C ASP A 245 15.77 -14.08 14.16
N GLY A 246 15.97 -13.13 13.26
CA GLY A 246 16.44 -11.78 13.65
C GLY A 246 15.31 -10.93 14.25
N PRO A 247 15.61 -10.05 15.24
CA PRO A 247 14.62 -9.09 15.74
C PRO A 247 14.11 -8.20 14.60
N PRO A 248 12.90 -7.61 14.72
CA PRO A 248 12.32 -6.75 13.68
C PRO A 248 13.33 -5.67 13.28
N GLU A 249 13.55 -5.51 11.96
CA GLU A 249 14.45 -4.50 11.41
C GLU A 249 13.94 -3.12 11.80
N ALA A 250 14.63 -2.47 12.74
CA ALA A 250 14.44 -1.05 13.02
C ALA A 250 14.77 -0.26 11.75
N THR A 251 13.84 0.61 11.33
CA THR A 251 14.09 1.60 10.28
C THR A 251 15.30 2.44 10.66
N SER A 252 16.27 2.57 9.76
CA SER A 252 17.45 3.40 10.02
C SER A 252 17.02 4.86 10.25
N GLY A 253 17.87 5.63 10.93
CA GLY A 253 17.62 7.06 11.12
C GLY A 253 17.48 7.82 9.79
N VAL A 254 18.18 7.38 8.74
CA VAL A 254 18.15 8.00 7.41
C VAL A 254 16.85 7.68 6.67
N ASP A 255 16.39 6.41 6.69
CA ASP A 255 15.13 6.00 6.06
C ASP A 255 13.95 6.77 6.69
N THR A 256 14.02 7.01 8.00
CA THR A 256 13.06 7.82 8.75
C THR A 256 13.04 9.29 8.29
N VAL A 257 14.22 9.91 8.11
CA VAL A 257 14.32 11.30 7.64
C VAL A 257 13.78 11.47 6.23
N LEU A 258 14.10 10.55 5.31
CA LEU A 258 13.56 10.57 3.95
C LEU A 258 12.04 10.44 3.94
N LEU A 259 11.50 9.51 4.71
CA LEU A 259 10.05 9.29 4.80
C LEU A 259 9.32 10.51 5.37
N VAL A 260 9.83 11.08 6.47
CA VAL A 260 9.25 12.29 7.08
C VAL A 260 9.32 13.49 6.13
N SER A 261 10.43 13.66 5.40
CA SER A 261 10.59 14.77 4.45
C SER A 261 9.66 14.62 3.24
N LEU A 262 9.52 13.40 2.70
CA LEU A 262 8.57 13.09 1.64
C LEU A 262 7.14 13.39 2.08
N MET A 263 6.75 12.94 3.28
CA MET A 263 5.42 13.21 3.84
C MET A 263 5.18 14.71 4.03
N GLY A 264 6.19 15.45 4.52
CA GLY A 264 6.14 16.91 4.63
C GLY A 264 5.81 17.59 3.31
N ALA A 265 6.58 17.27 2.26
CA ALA A 265 6.36 17.81 0.93
C ALA A 265 4.98 17.44 0.34
N CYS A 266 4.52 16.20 0.59
CA CYS A 266 3.18 15.77 0.20
C CYS A 266 2.07 16.58 0.89
N MET A 267 2.19 16.81 2.21
CA MET A 267 1.23 17.61 2.97
C MET A 267 1.18 19.05 2.46
N ASP A 268 2.34 19.67 2.22
CA ASP A 268 2.41 21.04 1.68
C ASP A 268 1.74 21.13 0.30
N ARG A 269 1.96 20.13 -0.57
CA ARG A 269 1.32 20.08 -1.90
C ARG A 269 -0.19 19.88 -1.79
N LEU A 270 -0.66 19.01 -0.91
CA LEU A 270 -2.09 18.80 -0.67
C LEU A 270 -2.74 20.05 -0.07
N ALA A 271 -2.06 20.75 0.85
CA ALA A 271 -2.52 22.02 1.42
C ALA A 271 -2.68 23.12 0.36
N GLN A 272 -1.72 23.23 -0.57
CA GLN A 272 -1.81 24.14 -1.72
C GLN A 272 -3.02 23.83 -2.62
N ARG A 273 -3.47 22.58 -2.64
CA ARG A 273 -4.67 22.13 -3.37
C ARG A 273 -5.94 22.14 -2.50
N GLY A 274 -5.90 22.79 -1.34
CA GLY A 274 -7.07 23.02 -0.48
C GLY A 274 -7.43 21.86 0.44
N MET A 275 -6.60 20.82 0.53
CA MET A 275 -6.80 19.74 1.48
C MET A 275 -6.37 20.17 2.88
N LYS A 276 -6.94 19.51 3.89
CA LYS A 276 -6.64 19.72 5.32
C LYS A 276 -6.10 18.47 5.99
N HIS A 277 -6.39 17.33 5.36
CA HIS A 277 -6.06 16.02 5.84
C HIS A 277 -5.44 15.19 4.71
N MET A 278 -4.62 14.21 5.07
CA MET A 278 -4.04 13.23 4.16
C MET A 278 -4.27 11.83 4.72
N TYR A 279 -4.92 10.98 3.93
CA TYR A 279 -5.00 9.55 4.18
C TYR A 279 -3.78 8.87 3.55
N VAL A 280 -3.01 8.12 4.34
CA VAL A 280 -1.85 7.35 3.87
C VAL A 280 -2.24 5.89 3.78
N ASP A 281 -2.21 5.36 2.55
CA ASP A 281 -2.57 3.98 2.22
C ASP A 281 -1.40 3.03 2.49
N GLY A 282 -1.63 2.04 3.36
CA GLY A 282 -0.80 0.86 3.41
C GLY A 282 0.68 1.07 3.80
N LEU A 283 0.94 1.86 4.84
CA LEU A 283 2.31 2.14 5.31
C LEU A 283 2.84 1.03 6.23
N ARG A 284 4.01 0.48 5.90
CA ARG A 284 4.71 -0.54 6.71
C ARG A 284 5.78 0.10 7.59
N GLY A 285 5.81 -0.25 8.88
CA GLY A 285 6.87 0.18 9.81
C GLY A 285 6.96 1.70 9.99
N GLY A 286 5.90 2.43 9.66
CA GLY A 286 5.87 3.89 9.68
C GLY A 286 5.64 4.49 11.06
N ASP A 287 5.39 3.67 12.08
CA ASP A 287 4.91 4.12 13.39
C ASP A 287 5.84 5.18 14.00
N GLU A 288 7.16 4.99 13.95
CA GLU A 288 8.12 5.97 14.47
C GLU A 288 8.14 7.27 13.65
N SER A 289 8.06 7.20 12.32
CA SER A 289 7.98 8.38 11.45
C SER A 289 6.68 9.16 11.66
N MET A 290 5.57 8.45 11.84
CA MET A 290 4.26 9.05 12.08
C MET A 290 4.16 9.64 13.49
N GLN A 291 4.76 9.00 14.50
CA GLN A 291 4.93 9.57 15.84
C GLN A 291 5.78 10.84 15.81
N LYS A 292 6.86 10.89 15.01
CA LYS A 292 7.67 12.09 14.81
C LYS A 292 6.90 13.23 14.12
N LEU A 293 5.89 12.90 13.31
CA LEU A 293 4.91 13.85 12.78
C LEU A 293 3.81 14.22 13.80
N GLY A 294 3.90 13.71 15.04
CA GLY A 294 2.97 14.00 16.13
C GLY A 294 1.63 13.29 16.02
N LYS A 295 1.56 12.13 15.34
CA LYS A 295 0.30 11.44 15.02
C LYS A 295 0.26 10.02 15.60
N SER A 296 -0.94 9.57 15.96
CA SER A 296 -1.24 8.18 16.33
C SER A 296 -1.94 7.47 15.17
N PRO A 297 -1.73 6.15 15.00
CA PRO A 297 -2.46 5.39 14.00
C PRO A 297 -3.93 5.41 14.40
N SER A 298 -4.79 5.79 13.45
CA SER A 298 -6.23 5.62 13.63
C SER A 298 -6.64 4.34 12.89
N PRO A 299 -7.14 3.31 13.60
CA PRO A 299 -7.81 2.23 12.89
C PRO A 299 -8.97 2.83 12.10
N LEU A 300 -9.20 2.34 10.88
CA LEU A 300 -10.44 2.60 10.16
C LEU A 300 -11.59 1.96 10.94
N SER A 301 -12.12 2.68 11.94
CA SER A 301 -13.19 2.23 12.83
C SER A 301 -14.48 1.87 12.08
N PHE A 302 -14.65 2.41 10.87
CA PHE A 302 -15.73 2.02 9.97
C PHE A 302 -15.65 0.54 9.53
N LEU A 303 -14.44 0.04 9.23
CA LEU A 303 -14.23 -1.35 8.82
C LEU A 303 -14.37 -2.31 9.99
N SER A 304 -13.96 -1.91 11.21
CA SER A 304 -14.23 -2.71 12.41
C SER A 304 -15.72 -2.82 12.67
N SER A 305 -16.53 -1.76 12.49
CA SER A 305 -17.99 -1.86 12.62
C SER A 305 -18.66 -2.82 11.62
N LEU A 306 -18.07 -3.03 10.43
CA LEU A 306 -18.54 -4.03 9.47
C LEU A 306 -18.09 -5.46 9.79
N MET A 307 -17.02 -5.62 10.59
CA MET A 307 -16.36 -6.91 10.86
C MET A 307 -16.51 -7.40 12.31
N ALA A 308 -16.77 -6.53 13.28
CA ALA A 308 -16.63 -6.76 14.71
C ALA A 308 -17.90 -7.17 15.48
N ASP A 309 -19.00 -7.54 14.82
CA ASP A 309 -20.04 -8.34 15.49
C ASP A 309 -19.68 -9.83 15.36
N GLY A 310 -18.70 -10.21 16.17
CA GLY A 310 -18.18 -11.56 16.35
C GLY A 310 -18.10 -11.95 17.82
N GLY A 311 -18.99 -11.42 18.66
CA GLY A 311 -19.09 -11.76 20.08
C GLY A 311 -20.30 -12.63 20.37
N ASN A 312 -20.08 -13.95 20.46
CA ASN A 312 -20.67 -14.78 21.52
C ASN A 312 -19.72 -15.93 21.82
#